data_AF-A0A1S3DPB9-F1
#
_entry.id   AF-A0A1S3DPB9-F1
#
_cell.length_a   1.000
_cell.length_b   1.000
_cell.length_c   1.000
_cell.angle_alpha   90.00
_cell.angle_beta   90.00
_cell.angle_gamma   90.00
#
_symmetry.space_group_name_H-M   'P 1'
#
loop_
_entity.id
_entity.type
_entity.pdbx_description
1 polymer ?
#
loop_
_entity_poly.entity_id
_entity_poly.type
_entity_poly.pdbx_seq_one_letter_code
_entity_poly.pdbx_strand_id
1 'polypeptide(L)' 'MSKRQQPKWTTPESSAPQLKLYNSLTRQKEVFVPQNGKEIYWYSCGPTVYDASHMGHARSYITFDILRRILSEYFN' A
#
# COMPACT_ATOMS: atom_id res chain seq x y z
N MET A 1 -7.24 50.03 -13.91
CA MET A 1 -6.70 48.65 -13.79
C MET A 1 -7.44 47.95 -12.66
N SER A 2 -8.26 46.94 -12.97
CA SER A 2 -9.03 46.20 -11.96
C SER A 2 -8.07 45.36 -11.11
N LYS A 3 -8.14 45.49 -9.77
CA LYS A 3 -7.34 44.67 -8.85
C LYS A 3 -7.77 43.20 -9.02
N ARG A 4 -6.85 42.33 -9.46
CA ARG A 4 -7.05 40.87 -9.46
C ARG A 4 -7.40 40.43 -8.03
N GLN A 5 -8.66 40.06 -7.80
CA GLN A 5 -9.05 39.36 -6.58
C GLN A 5 -8.49 37.94 -6.64
N GLN A 6 -7.66 37.59 -5.66
CA GLN A 6 -7.19 36.22 -5.52
C GLN A 6 -8.31 35.35 -4.93
N PRO A 7 -8.42 34.08 -5.36
CA PRO A 7 -9.38 33.15 -4.79
C PRO A 7 -9.14 33.03 -3.27
N LYS A 8 -10.23 32.91 -2.52
CA LYS A 8 -10.18 32.74 -1.06
C LYS A 8 -9.44 31.44 -0.76
N TRP A 9 -8.31 31.54 -0.06
CA TRP A 9 -7.56 30.37 0.39
C TRP A 9 -8.43 29.52 1.31
N THR A 10 -8.50 28.23 1.02
CA THR A 10 -9.16 27.24 1.86
C THR A 10 -8.11 26.27 2.36
N THR A 11 -8.13 25.96 3.65
CA THR A 11 -7.28 24.90 4.21
C THR A 11 -7.62 23.58 3.51
N PRO A 12 -6.65 22.86 2.94
CA PRO A 12 -6.93 21.54 2.39
C PRO A 12 -7.43 20.65 3.52
N GLU A 13 -8.56 19.98 3.32
CA GLU A 13 -9.02 18.95 4.25
C GLU A 13 -7.90 17.91 4.37
N SER A 14 -7.28 17.84 5.55
CA SER A 14 -6.30 16.82 5.87
C SER A 14 -7.04 15.51 6.08
N SER A 15 -7.51 14.89 5.00
CA SER A 15 -7.84 13.47 5.05
C SER A 15 -6.51 12.73 5.14
N ALA A 16 -6.28 12.00 6.23
CA ALA A 16 -5.13 11.11 6.31
C ALA A 16 -5.11 10.20 5.06
N PRO A 17 -3.95 9.95 4.45
CA PRO A 17 -3.88 9.11 3.26
C PRO A 17 -4.43 7.71 3.59
N GLN A 18 -5.49 7.31 2.90
CA GLN A 18 -6.05 5.96 3.04
C GLN A 18 -5.24 4.98 2.18
N LEU A 19 -4.76 3.92 2.80
CA LEU A 19 -4.13 2.81 2.09
C LEU A 19 -5.18 2.09 1.23
N LYS A 20 -4.90 1.96 -0.07
CA LYS A 20 -5.70 1.17 -1.00
C LYS A 20 -4.85 0.08 -1.63
N LEU A 21 -5.38 -1.14 -1.70
CA LEU A 21 -4.74 -2.30 -2.31
C LEU A 21 -5.52 -2.74 -3.54
N TYR A 22 -4.81 -3.25 -4.55
CA TYR A 22 -5.46 -3.87 -5.69
C TYR A 22 -5.92 -5.28 -5.32
N ASN A 23 -7.22 -5.51 -5.33
CA ASN A 23 -7.81 -6.81 -5.06
C ASN A 23 -8.03 -7.57 -6.37
N SER A 24 -7.27 -8.64 -6.59
CA SER A 24 -7.39 -9.46 -7.81
C SER A 24 -8.75 -10.15 -7.96
N LEU A 25 -9.50 -10.37 -6.87
CA LEU A 25 -10.85 -10.96 -6.91
C LEU A 25 -11.85 -10.01 -7.57
N THR A 26 -11.81 -8.72 -7.22
CA THR A 26 -12.73 -7.69 -7.73
C THR A 26 -12.14 -6.87 -8.88
N ARG A 27 -10.83 -7.00 -9.11
CA ARG A 27 -10.02 -6.26 -10.10
C ARG A 27 -10.03 -4.75 -9.90
N GLN A 28 -10.20 -4.30 -8.66
CA GLN A 28 -10.28 -2.88 -8.31
C GLN A 28 -9.33 -2.52 -7.17
N LYS A 29 -9.04 -1.23 -7.03
CA LYS A 29 -8.33 -0.70 -5.86
C LYS A 29 -9.34 -0.45 -4.74
N GLU A 30 -9.23 -1.22 -3.67
CA GLU A 30 -10.14 -1.18 -2.53
C GLU A 30 -9.42 -0.60 -1.31
N VAL A 31 -10.19 0.03 -0.42
CA VAL A 31 -9.66 0.52 0.86
C VAL A 31 -9.23 -0.68 1.70
N PHE A 32 -7.99 -0.67 2.17
CA PHE A 32 -7.51 -1.71 3.06
C PHE A 32 -7.99 -1.45 4.49
N VAL A 33 -8.77 -2.39 5.03
CA VAL A 33 -9.27 -2.35 6.40
C VAL A 33 -8.80 -3.61 7.12
N PRO A 34 -7.91 -3.51 8.13
CA PRO A 34 -7.43 -4.66 8.90
C PRO A 34 -8.59 -5.35 9.62
N GLN A 35 -8.53 -6.67 9.72
CA GLN A 35 -9.54 -7.46 10.44
C GLN A 35 -9.44 -7.29 11.96
N ASN A 36 -8.22 -7.08 12.50
CA ASN A 36 -7.99 -6.96 13.95
C ASN A 36 -7.15 -5.72 14.31
N GLY A 37 -7.74 -4.53 14.27
CA GLY A 37 -7.09 -3.30 14.72
C GLY A 37 -5.76 -3.01 13.98
N LYS A 38 -4.63 -3.03 14.70
CA LYS A 38 -3.28 -2.85 14.13
C LYS A 38 -2.58 -4.16 13.74
N GLU A 39 -3.24 -5.31 13.94
CA GLU A 39 -2.72 -6.61 13.54
C GLU A 39 -3.19 -6.99 12.14
N ILE A 40 -2.23 -7.41 11.31
CA ILE A 40 -2.47 -7.83 9.93
C ILE A 40 -1.95 -9.25 9.78
N TYR A 41 -2.84 -10.17 9.40
CA TYR A 41 -2.46 -11.48 8.92
C TYR A 41 -2.25 -11.44 7.42
N TRP A 42 -1.20 -12.09 6.93
CA TRP A 42 -0.91 -12.17 5.51
C TRP A 42 -0.41 -13.57 5.14
N TYR A 43 -0.45 -13.89 3.86
CA TYR A 43 0.14 -15.11 3.33
C TYR A 43 0.72 -14.86 1.94
N SER A 44 1.86 -15.47 1.67
CA SER A 44 2.48 -15.50 0.35
C SER A 44 3.00 -16.90 0.08
N CYS A 45 2.80 -17.39 -1.14
CA CYS A 45 3.27 -18.71 -1.52
C CYS A 45 4.81 -18.79 -1.49
N GLY A 46 5.34 -19.85 -0.88
CA GLY A 46 6.76 -20.15 -0.90
C GLY A 46 7.24 -20.76 -2.22
N PRO A 47 8.55 -20.99 -2.39
CA PRO A 47 9.10 -21.61 -3.57
C PRO A 47 9.00 -23.13 -3.43
N THR A 48 8.85 -23.83 -4.55
CA THR A 48 9.04 -25.28 -4.57
C THR A 48 10.54 -25.57 -4.61
N VAL A 49 11.08 -26.18 -3.55
CA VAL A 49 12.53 -26.26 -3.26
C VAL A 49 13.31 -27.35 -4.02
N TYR A 50 12.97 -27.61 -5.29
CA TYR A 50 13.67 -28.63 -6.10
C TYR A 50 14.90 -28.08 -6.85
N ASP A 51 15.04 -26.76 -6.97
CA ASP A 51 16.13 -26.13 -7.72
C ASP A 51 16.50 -24.77 -7.13
N ALA A 52 17.60 -24.19 -7.61
CA ALA A 52 18.08 -22.87 -7.24
C ALA A 52 17.04 -21.78 -7.51
N SER A 53 17.00 -20.79 -6.62
CA SER A 53 16.11 -19.64 -6.79
C SER A 53 16.55 -18.76 -7.95
N HIS A 54 15.63 -18.47 -8.87
CA HIS A 54 15.87 -17.52 -9.96
C HIS A 54 15.37 -16.11 -9.60
N MET A 55 15.67 -15.12 -10.44
CA MET A 55 15.33 -13.71 -10.21
C MET A 55 13.82 -13.45 -10.02
N GLY A 56 12.96 -14.33 -10.52
CA GLY A 56 11.51 -14.25 -10.32
C GLY A 56 11.12 -14.46 -8.85
N HIS A 57 11.72 -15.45 -8.19
CA HIS A 57 11.53 -15.66 -6.74
C HIS A 57 12.02 -14.45 -5.95
N ALA A 58 13.22 -13.96 -6.28
CA ALA A 58 13.80 -12.79 -5.61
C ALA A 58 12.89 -11.55 -5.74
N ARG A 59 12.38 -11.26 -6.94
CA ARG A 59 11.44 -10.15 -7.17
C ARG A 59 10.18 -10.28 -6.30
N SER A 60 9.58 -11.46 -6.25
CA SER A 60 8.37 -11.69 -5.44
C SER A 60 8.65 -11.43 -3.96
N TYR A 61 9.68 -12.05 -3.39
CA TYR A 61 9.98 -11.91 -1.97
C TYR A 61 10.42 -10.50 -1.58
N ILE A 62 11.20 -9.82 -2.41
CA ILE A 62 11.58 -8.42 -2.16
C ILE A 62 10.36 -7.50 -2.20
N THR A 63 9.45 -7.71 -3.15
CA THR A 63 8.21 -6.90 -3.23
C THR A 63 7.41 -7.06 -1.95
N PHE A 64 7.23 -8.29 -1.47
CA PHE A 64 6.56 -8.56 -0.22
C PHE A 64 7.32 -7.94 0.97
N ASP A 65 8.63 -8.12 1.12
CA ASP A 65 9.38 -7.52 2.23
C ASP A 65 9.24 -5.99 2.27
N ILE A 66 9.28 -5.31 1.11
CA ILE A 66 9.04 -3.87 1.02
C ILE A 66 7.64 -3.51 1.56
N LEU A 67 6.60 -4.24 1.13
CA LEU A 67 5.24 -4.00 1.62
C LEU A 67 5.14 -4.21 3.14
N ARG A 68 5.75 -5.27 3.66
CA ARG A 68 5.79 -5.54 5.11
C ARG A 68 6.46 -4.39 5.85
N ARG A 69 7.62 -3.91 5.39
CA ARG A 69 8.34 -2.77 6.00
C ARG A 69 7.50 -1.50 5.98
N ILE A 70 6.88 -1.17 4.85
CA ILE A 70 6.00 0.01 4.75
C ILE A 70 4.85 -0.08 5.76
N LEU A 71 4.18 -1.23 5.84
CA LEU A 71 3.03 -1.41 6.74
C LEU A 71 3.39 -1.44 8.22
N SER A 72 4.59 -1.92 8.56
CA SER A 72 5.03 -2.06 9.96
C SER A 72 5.82 -0.85 10.48
N GLU A 73 6.56 -0.15 9.63
CA GLU A 73 7.52 0.89 10.04
C GLU A 73 7.11 2.30 9.60
N TYR A 74 6.47 2.49 8.43
CA TYR A 74 6.20 3.83 7.88
C TYR A 74 4.88 4.44 8.39
N PHE A 75 3.87 3.60 8.65
CA PHE A 75 2.54 4.04 9.10
C PHE A 75 2.33 3.96 10.61
N ASN A 76 3.37 3.62 11.37
CA ASN A 76 3.36 3.52 12.82
C ASN A 76 4.02 4.74 13.47
#